data_AF-A0A7Y3D9K3-F1
#
_entry.id   AF-A0A7Y3D9K3-F1
#
_cell.length_a   1.000
_cell.length_b   1.000
_cell.length_c   1.000
_cell.angle_alpha   90.00
_cell.angle_beta   90.00
_cell.angle_gamma   90.00
#
_symmetry.space_group_name_H-M   'P 1'
#
loop_
_entity.id
_entity.type
_entity.pdbx_description
1 polymer ?
#
loop_
_entity_poly.entity_id
_entity_poly.type
_entity_poly.pdbx_seq_one_letter_code
_entity_poly.pdbx_strand_id
1 'polypeptide(L)'
;YLASPLEPFDLLAENLAFHRDRLAQPLAADVAHAPIMRTVHVARDDAGAARVFAGLEAETRRLPPGRLPKALARAAEGATEDRVIVGTRDAVADRIAAYRERLGMDLLIARSEVPGADAAQQRESLEALAGICREAA
;
A
#
# COMPACT_ATOMS: atom_id res chain seq x y z
N TYR A 1 5.82 14.51 -2.15
CA TYR A 1 5.20 14.07 -0.88
C TYR A 1 5.44 12.58 -0.72
N LEU A 2 5.85 12.11 0.45
CA LEU A 2 5.98 10.67 0.74
C LEU A 2 4.81 10.26 1.63
N ALA A 3 3.94 9.41 1.08
CA ALA A 3 2.76 8.89 1.75
C ALA A 3 3.12 8.06 2.99
N SER A 4 2.37 8.25 4.08
CA SER A 4 2.42 7.35 5.21
C SER A 4 1.82 6.00 4.82
N PRO A 5 2.41 4.86 5.23
CA PRO A 5 1.84 3.55 4.97
C PRO A 5 0.51 3.30 5.72
N LEU A 6 0.15 4.18 6.65
CA LEU A 6 -1.10 4.06 7.41
C LEU A 6 -2.28 4.74 6.73
N GLU A 7 -2.05 5.71 5.83
CA GLU A 7 -3.12 6.45 5.16
C GLU A 7 -3.98 5.54 4.27
N PRO A 8 -5.31 5.54 4.43
CA PRO A 8 -6.24 4.85 3.53
C PRO A 8 -6.10 5.37 2.10
N PHE A 9 -6.54 4.56 1.13
CA PHE A 9 -6.47 4.89 -0.29
C PHE A 9 -7.04 6.29 -0.62
N ASP A 10 -8.23 6.61 -0.12
CA ASP A 10 -8.89 7.88 -0.47
C ASP A 10 -8.23 9.08 0.22
N LEU A 11 -7.79 8.93 1.48
CA LEU A 11 -7.02 9.96 2.17
C LEU A 11 -5.69 10.23 1.45
N LEU A 12 -5.06 9.18 0.93
CA LEU A 12 -3.85 9.32 0.13
C LEU A 12 -4.13 10.09 -1.18
N ALA A 13 -5.26 9.83 -1.84
CA ALA A 13 -5.68 10.58 -3.02
C ALA A 13 -5.86 12.07 -2.70
N GLU A 14 -6.57 12.39 -1.61
CA GLU A 14 -6.77 13.75 -1.12
C GLU A 14 -5.44 14.45 -0.83
N ASN A 15 -4.54 13.80 -0.10
CA ASN A 15 -3.25 14.38 0.28
C ASN A 15 -2.33 14.60 -0.93
N LEU A 16 -2.32 13.68 -1.90
CA LEU A 16 -1.57 13.84 -3.14
C LEU A 16 -2.10 15.01 -3.98
N ALA A 17 -3.42 15.15 -4.09
CA ALA A 17 -4.04 16.28 -4.79
C ALA A 17 -3.73 17.61 -4.07
N PHE A 18 -3.94 17.65 -2.75
CA PHE A 18 -3.64 18.81 -1.91
C PHE A 18 -2.18 19.25 -2.01
N HIS A 19 -1.24 18.29 -2.06
CA HIS A 19 0.18 18.57 -2.26
C HIS A 19 0.45 19.17 -3.63
N ARG A 20 -0.09 18.56 -4.70
CA ARG A 20 0.05 19.03 -6.08
C ARG A 20 -0.46 20.46 -6.26
N ASP A 21 -1.64 20.77 -5.71
CA ASP A 21 -2.28 22.09 -5.81
C ASP A 21 -1.52 23.21 -5.09
N ARG A 22 -0.64 22.85 -4.14
CA ARG A 22 0.15 23.80 -3.33
C ARG A 22 1.59 23.96 -3.76
N LEU A 23 2.00 23.29 -4.83
CA LEU A 23 3.30 23.55 -5.43
C LEU A 23 3.29 24.96 -6.02
N ALA A 24 4.23 25.81 -5.60
CA ALA A 24 4.33 27.19 -6.07
C ALA A 24 4.55 27.29 -7.58
N GLN A 25 5.14 26.26 -8.18
CA GLN A 25 5.23 26.05 -9.62
C GLN A 25 5.00 24.55 -9.89
N PRO A 26 4.36 24.16 -11.00
CA PRO A 26 4.24 22.76 -11.37
C PRO A 26 5.62 22.11 -11.45
N LEU A 27 5.75 20.90 -10.90
CA LEU A 27 6.96 20.10 -11.12
C LEU A 27 7.06 19.75 -12.60
N ALA A 28 8.28 19.80 -13.14
CA ALA A 28 8.54 19.25 -14.46
C ALA A 28 8.15 17.76 -14.47
N ALA A 29 7.61 17.28 -15.59
CA ALA A 29 7.02 15.94 -15.68
C ALA A 29 8.02 14.82 -15.35
N ASP A 30 9.29 15.03 -15.65
CA ASP A 30 10.42 14.13 -15.35
C ASP A 30 10.82 14.12 -13.86
N VAL A 31 10.30 15.05 -13.05
CA VAL A 31 10.56 15.18 -11.61
C VAL A 31 9.31 14.89 -10.78
N ALA A 32 8.13 14.86 -11.42
CA ALA A 32 6.84 14.67 -10.78
C ALA A 32 6.57 13.20 -10.43
N HIS A 33 7.33 12.65 -9.48
CA HIS A 33 7.14 11.29 -8.98
C HIS A 33 6.10 11.20 -7.85
N ALA A 34 5.36 10.11 -7.81
CA ALA A 34 4.39 9.80 -6.76
C ALA A 34 4.74 8.47 -6.07
N PRO A 35 5.80 8.45 -5.24
CA PRO A 35 6.18 7.26 -4.51
C PRO A 35 5.16 6.93 -3.41
N ILE A 36 4.73 5.67 -3.37
CA ILE A 36 3.76 5.17 -2.39
C ILE A 36 4.34 3.96 -1.67
N MET A 37 4.25 3.97 -0.34
CA MET A 37 4.64 2.84 0.51
C MET A 37 3.41 2.05 0.95
N ARG A 38 3.44 0.73 0.76
CA ARG A 38 2.37 -0.18 1.21
C ARG A 38 2.92 -1.49 1.75
N THR A 39 2.17 -2.08 2.68
CA THR A 39 2.31 -3.50 2.98
C THR A 39 1.73 -4.30 1.82
N VAL A 40 2.53 -5.20 1.25
CA VAL A 40 2.17 -5.95 0.04
C VAL A 40 2.39 -7.45 0.26
N HIS A 41 1.40 -8.26 -0.10
CA HIS A 41 1.55 -9.72 -0.16
C HIS A 41 0.73 -10.32 -1.29
N VAL A 42 1.37 -11.11 -2.15
CA VAL A 42 0.73 -11.88 -3.21
C VAL A 42 0.59 -13.31 -2.72
N ALA A 43 -0.63 -13.70 -2.36
CA ALA A 43 -0.96 -15.04 -1.92
C ALA A 43 -1.17 -15.98 -3.12
N ARG A 44 -0.92 -17.27 -2.90
CA ARG A 44 -1.21 -18.33 -3.88
C ARG A 44 -2.72 -18.53 -4.10
N ASP A 45 -3.51 -18.33 -3.07
CA ASP A 45 -4.95 -18.53 -3.04
C ASP A 45 -5.62 -17.57 -2.03
N ASP A 46 -6.96 -17.53 -2.06
CA ASP A 46 -7.76 -16.66 -1.19
C ASP A 46 -7.61 -17.02 0.30
N ALA A 47 -7.39 -18.29 0.62
CA ALA A 47 -7.18 -18.73 2.00
C ALA A 47 -5.87 -18.18 2.57
N GLY A 48 -4.81 -18.16 1.77
CA GLY A 48 -3.54 -17.51 2.08
C GLY A 48 -3.69 -16.00 2.27
N ALA A 49 -4.42 -15.34 1.37
CA ALA A 49 -4.70 -13.91 1.47
C ALA A 49 -5.45 -13.58 2.77
N ALA A 50 -6.52 -14.33 3.06
CA ALA A 50 -7.33 -14.14 4.27
C ALA A 50 -6.52 -14.36 5.56
N ARG A 51 -5.62 -15.36 5.58
CA ARG A 51 -4.74 -15.62 6.74
C ARG A 51 -3.81 -14.43 7.00
N VAL A 52 -3.15 -13.92 5.96
CA VAL A 52 -2.24 -12.77 6.08
C VAL A 52 -3.01 -11.53 6.51
N PHE A 53 -4.18 -11.30 5.90
CA PHE A 53 -5.03 -10.17 6.22
C PHE A 53 -5.49 -10.18 7.69
N ALA A 54 -5.96 -11.32 8.20
CA ALA A 54 -6.34 -11.48 9.60
C ALA A 54 -5.16 -11.23 10.56
N GLY A 55 -3.95 -11.64 10.17
CA GLY A 55 -2.72 -11.33 10.91
C GLY A 55 -2.47 -9.82 11.00
N LEU A 56 -2.58 -9.10 9.88
CA LEU A 56 -2.37 -7.65 9.81
C LEU A 56 -3.42 -6.88 10.63
N GLU A 57 -4.67 -7.33 10.61
CA GLU A 57 -5.71 -6.76 11.47
C GLU A 57 -5.42 -6.98 12.96
N ALA A 58 -4.90 -8.16 13.33
CA ALA A 58 -4.55 -8.46 14.70
C ALA A 58 -3.38 -7.58 15.20
N GLU A 59 -2.37 -7.33 14.35
CA GLU A 59 -1.28 -6.39 14.66
C GLU A 59 -1.79 -4.96 14.81
N THR A 60 -2.67 -4.52 13.91
CA THR A 60 -3.26 -3.17 13.97
C THR A 60 -4.04 -2.96 15.27
N ARG A 61 -4.82 -3.95 15.70
CA ARG A 61 -5.58 -3.91 16.97
C ARG A 61 -4.68 -3.86 18.22
N ARG A 62 -3.43 -4.33 18.12
CA ARG A 62 -2.46 -4.33 19.24
C ARG A 62 -1.73 -2.99 19.39
N LEU A 63 -1.88 -2.05 18.46
CA LEU A 63 -1.33 -0.70 18.59
C LEU A 63 -2.06 0.03 19.73
N PRO A 64 -1.36 0.48 20.79
CA PRO A 64 -2.03 1.12 21.92
C PRO A 64 -2.66 2.46 21.51
N PRO A 65 -3.93 2.73 21.92
CA PRO A 65 -4.58 4.01 21.64
C PRO A 65 -3.78 5.15 22.28
N GLY A 66 -3.53 6.22 21.52
CA GLY A 66 -2.86 7.43 22.01
C GLY A 66 -1.34 7.50 21.84
N ARG A 67 -0.67 6.50 21.23
CA ARG A 67 0.76 6.60 20.88
C ARG A 67 1.06 7.25 19.52
N LEU A 68 0.05 7.39 18.67
CA LEU A 68 0.21 8.06 17.38
C LEU A 68 -0.11 9.56 17.53
N PRO A 69 0.69 10.46 16.95
CA PRO A 69 0.30 11.86 16.78
C PRO A 69 -1.10 11.95 16.17
N LYS A 70 -1.92 12.95 16.55
CA LYS A 70 -3.33 13.06 16.10
C LYS A 70 -3.51 12.93 14.59
N ALA A 71 -2.57 13.46 13.80
CA ALA A 71 -2.56 13.33 12.35
C ALA A 71 -2.41 11.87 11.87
N LEU A 72 -1.55 11.10 12.54
CA LEU A 72 -1.36 9.67 12.29
C LEU A 72 -2.48 8.80 12.87
N ALA A 73 -3.11 9.22 13.97
CA ALA A 73 -4.28 8.54 14.53
C ALA A 73 -5.47 8.57 13.57
N ARG A 74 -5.78 9.75 13.00
CA ARG A 74 -6.80 9.89 11.96
C ARG A 74 -6.45 9.10 10.70
N ALA A 75 -5.17 9.10 10.30
CA ALA A 75 -4.73 8.28 9.18
C ALA A 75 -4.82 6.78 9.48
N ALA A 76 -4.73 6.34 10.75
CA ALA A 76 -4.89 4.94 11.10
C ALA A 76 -6.37 4.52 11.29
N GLU A 77 -7.31 5.46 11.27
CA GLU A 77 -8.75 5.17 11.25
C GLU A 77 -9.15 4.61 9.87
N GLY A 78 -9.95 3.54 9.84
CA GLY A 78 -10.37 2.87 8.60
C GLY A 78 -10.02 1.37 8.57
N ALA A 79 -10.53 0.68 7.54
CA ALA A 79 -10.33 -0.75 7.39
C ALA A 79 -8.87 -1.05 6.99
N THR A 80 -8.34 -2.20 7.41
CA THR A 80 -6.99 -2.61 7.02
C THR A 80 -6.85 -2.77 5.51
N GLU A 81 -7.92 -3.19 4.84
CA GLU A 81 -8.06 -3.28 3.38
C GLU A 81 -7.76 -1.97 2.64
N ASP A 82 -7.95 -0.82 3.30
CA ASP A 82 -7.76 0.48 2.66
C ASP A 82 -6.29 0.91 2.61
N ARG A 83 -5.44 0.26 3.41
CA ARG A 83 -4.02 0.62 3.61
C ARG A 83 -3.03 -0.48 3.23
N VAL A 84 -3.50 -1.66 2.83
CA VAL A 84 -2.65 -2.78 2.39
C VAL A 84 -3.00 -3.24 0.98
N ILE A 85 -2.06 -3.90 0.32
CA ILE A 85 -2.25 -4.56 -0.98
C ILE A 85 -2.00 -6.06 -0.76
N VAL A 86 -3.03 -6.77 -0.32
CA VAL A 86 -2.97 -8.21 -0.03
C VAL A 86 -4.06 -8.91 -0.83
N GLY A 87 -3.71 -9.97 -1.53
CA GLY A 87 -4.65 -10.73 -2.34
C GLY A 87 -3.97 -11.79 -3.18
N THR A 88 -4.75 -12.47 -4.03
CA THR A 88 -4.21 -13.28 -5.11
C THR A 88 -3.53 -12.40 -6.16
N ARG A 89 -2.81 -13.04 -7.10
CA ARG A 89 -2.07 -12.33 -8.16
C ARG A 89 -2.94 -11.30 -8.89
N ASP A 90 -4.12 -11.70 -9.34
CA ASP A 90 -5.00 -10.83 -10.13
C ASP A 90 -5.56 -9.69 -9.28
N ALA A 91 -6.00 -9.97 -8.05
CA ALA A 91 -6.47 -8.94 -7.12
C ALA A 91 -5.39 -7.91 -6.78
N VAL A 92 -4.12 -8.35 -6.62
CA VAL A 92 -2.99 -7.45 -6.39
C VAL A 92 -2.66 -6.64 -7.65
N ALA A 93 -2.72 -7.26 -8.83
CA ALA A 93 -2.50 -6.57 -10.10
C ALA A 93 -3.54 -5.47 -10.34
N ASP A 94 -4.82 -5.78 -10.15
CA ASP A 94 -5.94 -4.83 -10.24
C ASP A 94 -5.77 -3.69 -9.25
N ARG A 95 -5.38 -4.01 -8.01
CA ARG A 95 -5.14 -2.97 -7.01
C ARG A 95 -3.96 -2.07 -7.41
N ILE A 96 -2.84 -2.63 -7.86
CA ILE A 96 -1.70 -1.83 -8.33
C ILE A 96 -2.09 -0.94 -9.51
N ALA A 97 -2.88 -1.46 -10.46
CA ALA A 97 -3.41 -0.67 -11.57
C ALA A 97 -4.26 0.52 -11.07
N ALA A 98 -5.13 0.31 -10.08
CA ALA A 98 -5.90 1.38 -9.47
C ALA A 98 -5.02 2.44 -8.78
N TYR A 99 -3.93 2.05 -8.12
CA TYR A 99 -2.96 3.00 -7.55
C TYR A 99 -2.27 3.82 -8.65
N ARG A 100 -1.88 3.20 -9.77
CA ARG A 100 -1.27 3.90 -10.92
C ARG A 100 -2.26 4.88 -11.55
N GLU A 101 -3.45 4.42 -11.90
CA GLU A 101 -4.46 5.21 -12.60
C GLU A 101 -4.99 6.37 -11.75
N ARG A 102 -5.38 6.10 -10.50
CA ARG A 102 -6.07 7.10 -9.67
C ARG A 102 -5.12 8.00 -8.90
N LEU A 103 -3.94 7.49 -8.51
CA LEU A 103 -3.00 8.22 -7.66
C LEU A 103 -1.76 8.71 -8.43
N GLY A 104 -1.57 8.27 -9.68
CA GLY A 104 -0.38 8.56 -10.47
C GLY A 104 0.86 7.83 -9.97
N MET A 105 0.68 6.72 -9.23
CA MET A 105 1.79 5.98 -8.62
C MET A 105 2.78 5.48 -9.68
N ASP A 106 4.05 5.83 -9.53
CA ASP A 106 5.13 5.40 -10.43
C ASP A 106 6.26 4.64 -9.70
N LEU A 107 6.30 4.73 -8.37
CA LEU A 107 7.20 3.97 -7.52
C LEU A 107 6.44 3.36 -6.34
N LEU A 108 6.42 2.03 -6.27
CA LEU A 108 5.89 1.29 -5.12
C LEU A 108 7.02 0.84 -4.20
N ILE A 109 7.00 1.31 -2.95
CA ILE A 109 7.88 0.82 -1.88
C ILE A 109 7.13 -0.28 -1.12
N ALA A 110 7.46 -1.54 -1.42
CA ALA A 110 6.80 -2.70 -0.85
C ALA A 110 7.39 -3.10 0.51
N ARG A 111 6.54 -3.11 1.55
CA ARG A 111 6.82 -3.77 2.82
C ARG A 111 6.29 -5.20 2.74
N SER A 112 7.18 -6.18 2.60
CA SER A 112 6.84 -7.58 2.33
C SER A 112 6.76 -8.47 3.57
N GLU A 113 7.29 -8.02 4.70
CA GLU A 113 7.17 -8.73 5.97
C GLU A 113 5.74 -8.59 6.49
N VAL A 114 5.02 -9.71 6.50
CA VAL A 114 3.62 -9.79 6.94
C VAL A 114 3.42 -10.97 7.88
N PRO A 115 2.52 -10.83 8.88
CA PRO A 115 2.13 -11.94 9.72
C PRO A 115 1.42 -13.03 8.91
N GLY A 116 1.61 -14.29 9.29
CA GLY A 116 0.95 -15.42 8.65
C GLY A 116 1.60 -15.89 7.33
N ALA A 117 2.74 -15.31 6.93
CA ALA A 117 3.59 -15.78 5.84
C ALA A 117 4.99 -16.14 6.36
N ASP A 118 5.48 -17.33 6.03
CA ASP A 118 6.87 -17.74 6.28
C ASP A 118 7.85 -17.15 5.26
N ALA A 119 9.16 -17.39 5.44
CA ALA A 119 10.20 -16.84 4.57
C ALA A 119 10.09 -17.32 3.11
N ALA A 120 9.64 -18.56 2.87
CA ALA A 120 9.45 -19.07 1.52
C ALA A 120 8.26 -18.37 0.86
N GLN A 121 7.14 -18.23 1.58
CA GLN A 121 5.94 -17.52 1.12
C GLN A 121 6.22 -16.03 0.86
N GLN A 122 7.04 -15.38 1.70
CA GLN A 122 7.46 -13.99 1.48
C GLN A 122 8.30 -13.84 0.20
N ARG A 123 9.23 -14.78 -0.03
CA ARG A 123 10.04 -14.79 -1.25
C ARG A 123 9.17 -15.00 -2.50
N GLU A 124 8.28 -15.98 -2.48
CA GLU A 124 7.36 -16.24 -3.59
C GLU A 124 6.45 -15.04 -3.88
N SER A 125 5.94 -14.41 -2.82
CA SER A 125 5.15 -13.18 -2.94
C SER A 125 5.94 -12.05 -3.61
N LEU A 126 7.21 -11.86 -3.25
CA LEU A 126 8.08 -10.85 -3.88
C LEU A 126 8.37 -11.16 -5.35
N GLU A 127 8.63 -12.41 -5.69
CA GLU A 127 8.84 -12.86 -7.07
C GLU A 127 7.58 -12.64 -7.92
N ALA A 128 6.40 -12.97 -7.38
CA ALA A 128 5.11 -12.73 -8.02
C ALA A 128 4.83 -11.23 -8.19
N LEU A 129 5.06 -10.41 -7.16
CA LEU A 129 4.93 -8.96 -7.23
C LEU A 129 5.83 -8.36 -8.31
N ALA A 130 7.09 -8.82 -8.40
CA ALA A 130 8.01 -8.36 -9.44
C ALA A 130 7.52 -8.74 -10.85
N GLY A 131 6.84 -9.89 -11.00
CA GLY A 131 6.15 -10.27 -12.23
C GLY A 131 5.05 -9.28 -12.61
N ILE A 132 4.14 -9.00 -11.69
CA ILE A 132 3.03 -8.04 -11.88
C ILE A 132 3.57 -6.65 -12.28
N CYS A 133 4.63 -6.18 -11.61
CA CYS A 133 5.19 -4.86 -11.89
C CYS A 133 5.84 -4.76 -13.28
N ARG A 134 6.41 -5.85 -13.81
CA ARG A 134 7.05 -5.89 -15.14
C ARG A 134 6.05 -6.00 -16.29
N GLU A 135 4.95 -6.71 -16.11
CA GLU A 135 3.93 -6.89 -17.16
C GLU A 135 3.11 -5.62 -17.42
N ALA A 136 3.07 -4.72 -16.45
CA ALA A 136 2.31 -3.49 -16.48
C ALA A 136 3.19 -2.23 -16.65
N ALA A 137 4.45 -2.40 -17.06
CA ALA A 137 5.39 -1.34 -17.44
C ALA A 137 5.57 -1.34 -18.96
#